data_AF-A0A5A7S8S1-F1
#
_entry.id   AF-A0A5A7S8S1-F1
#
_cell.length_a   1.000
_cell.length_b   1.000
_cell.length_c   1.000
_cell.angle_alpha   90.00
_cell.angle_beta   90.00
_cell.angle_gamma   90.00
#
_symmetry.space_group_name_H-M   'P 1'
#
loop_
_entity.id
_entity.type
_entity.pdbx_description
1 polymer ?
#
loop_
_entity_poly.entity_id
_entity_poly.type
_entity_poly.pdbx_seq_one_letter_code
_entity_poly.pdbx_strand_id
1 'polypeptide(L)'
;MASRIEHSARYSKSVDAVHAAFTSEQYWKDRMAEIGGPGGQLLGIETANGTTTVNLQQSIAADKLPGVVTAVRPGDLVIKRSESWGPVTNGTTNGTFTAAVDGAPAKIGGTVTVTNDGTGSVAKVDGEVEVKIPLFGGKIESVIAEQLGRLLDSEDAFTEQWLDAKP
;
A
#
# COMPACT_ATOMS: atom_id res chain seq x y z
N MET A 1 -1.57 -5.74 -20.29
CA MET A 1 -2.99 -5.47 -19.97
C MET A 1 -3.02 -5.08 -18.50
N ALA A 2 -4.04 -4.39 -17.99
CA ALA A 2 -4.10 -4.14 -16.55
C ALA A 2 -4.41 -5.47 -15.83
N SER A 3 -3.61 -5.82 -14.82
CA SER A 3 -3.86 -6.96 -13.94
C SER A 3 -4.57 -6.49 -12.69
N ARG A 4 -5.61 -7.21 -12.26
CA ARG A 4 -6.43 -6.83 -11.10
C ARG A 4 -5.73 -7.17 -9.78
N ILE A 5 -5.93 -6.31 -8.80
CA ILE A 5 -5.52 -6.48 -7.40
C ILE A 5 -6.81 -6.59 -6.59
N GLU A 6 -7.04 -7.73 -5.96
CA GLU A 6 -8.08 -7.91 -4.95
C GLU A 6 -7.41 -8.44 -3.69
N HIS A 7 -7.58 -7.74 -2.58
CA HIS A 7 -7.02 -8.11 -1.29
C HIS A 7 -7.97 -7.75 -0.16
N SER A 8 -7.91 -8.50 0.94
CA SER A 8 -8.71 -8.18 2.13
C SER A 8 -7.99 -8.59 3.40
N ALA A 9 -8.09 -7.76 4.42
CA ALA A 9 -7.61 -8.06 5.76
C ALA A 9 -8.65 -7.68 6.80
N ARG A 10 -8.69 -8.44 7.89
CA ARG A 10 -9.51 -8.17 9.05
C ARG A 10 -8.61 -7.65 10.17
N TYR A 11 -9.01 -6.55 10.79
CA TYR A 11 -8.38 -6.00 11.98
C TYR A 11 -9.28 -6.22 13.20
N SER A 12 -8.68 -6.47 14.36
CA SER A 12 -9.44 -6.64 15.61
C SER A 12 -10.01 -5.32 16.14
N LYS A 13 -9.53 -4.16 15.64
CA LYS A 13 -10.01 -2.84 16.05
C LYS A 13 -11.12 -2.28 15.16
N SER A 14 -11.80 -1.28 15.69
CA SER A 14 -12.88 -0.56 14.99
C SER A 14 -12.37 0.21 13.78
N VAL A 15 -13.30 0.55 12.88
CA VAL A 15 -13.03 1.42 11.72
C VAL A 15 -12.43 2.77 12.13
N ASP A 16 -12.90 3.35 13.25
CA ASP A 16 -12.35 4.60 13.78
C ASP A 16 -10.88 4.48 14.19
N ALA A 17 -10.49 3.36 14.81
CA ALA A 17 -9.10 3.11 15.20
C ALA A 17 -8.19 2.93 13.98
N VAL A 18 -8.64 2.16 12.99
CA VAL A 18 -7.91 1.97 11.72
C VAL A 18 -7.79 3.29 10.97
N HIS A 19 -8.88 4.07 10.88
CA HIS A 19 -8.86 5.39 10.28
C HIS A 19 -7.92 6.36 11.03
N ALA A 20 -7.92 6.32 12.36
CA ALA A 20 -6.99 7.12 13.17
C ALA A 20 -5.52 6.73 12.91
N ALA A 21 -5.23 5.45 12.66
CA ALA A 21 -3.90 5.00 12.24
C ALA A 21 -3.55 5.55 10.85
N PHE A 22 -4.41 5.35 9.85
CA PHE A 22 -4.15 5.77 8.46
C PHE A 22 -4.08 7.29 8.27
N THR A 23 -4.62 8.06 9.21
CA THR A 23 -4.52 9.53 9.24
C THR A 23 -3.45 10.05 10.22
N SER A 24 -2.66 9.17 10.83
CA SER A 24 -1.60 9.52 11.78
C SER A 24 -0.22 9.58 11.10
N GLU A 25 0.47 10.71 11.27
CA GLU A 25 1.86 10.85 10.83
C GLU A 25 2.79 9.79 11.45
N GLN A 26 2.61 9.48 12.73
CA GLN A 26 3.46 8.53 13.45
C GLN A 26 3.29 7.12 12.91
N TYR A 27 2.06 6.70 12.62
CA TYR A 27 1.78 5.40 12.01
C TYR A 27 2.59 5.19 10.72
N TRP A 28 2.59 6.20 9.84
CA TRP A 28 3.32 6.11 8.58
C TRP A 28 4.83 6.13 8.76
N LYS A 29 5.35 6.93 9.70
CA LYS A 29 6.78 6.91 10.05
C LYS A 29 7.20 5.52 10.53
N ASP A 30 6.42 4.91 11.42
CA ASP A 30 6.70 3.58 11.96
C ASP A 30 6.64 2.51 10.87
N ARG A 31 5.58 2.51 10.04
CA ARG A 31 5.42 1.55 8.93
C ARG A 31 6.56 1.65 7.94
N MET A 32 7.00 2.86 7.59
CA MET A 32 8.12 3.03 6.66
C MET A 32 9.45 2.62 7.27
N ALA A 33 9.67 2.87 8.56
CA ALA A 33 10.88 2.44 9.25
C ALA A 33 10.99 0.90 9.33
N GLU A 34 9.86 0.20 9.51
CA GLU A 34 9.84 -1.24 9.67
C GLU A 34 9.79 -2.00 8.35
N ILE A 35 8.88 -1.61 7.45
CA ILE A 35 8.57 -2.36 6.22
C ILE A 35 8.64 -1.49 4.94
N GLY A 36 9.19 -0.28 5.01
CA GLY A 36 9.34 0.60 3.85
C GLY A 36 10.50 0.25 2.91
N GLY A 37 11.39 -0.66 3.32
CA GLY A 37 12.61 -1.01 2.58
C GLY A 37 13.71 0.05 2.66
N PRO A 38 14.86 -0.15 1.98
CA PRO A 38 15.97 0.80 1.98
C PRO A 38 15.55 2.23 1.59
N GLY A 39 15.73 3.19 2.51
CA GLY A 39 15.32 4.59 2.27
C GLY A 39 13.80 4.80 2.22
N GLY A 40 13.03 3.87 2.76
CA GLY A 40 11.59 4.02 2.98
C GLY A 40 11.31 5.16 3.95
N GLN A 41 10.42 6.08 3.57
CA GLN A 41 10.13 7.26 4.36
C GLN A 41 8.76 7.88 4.05
N LEU A 42 8.20 8.55 5.05
CA LEU A 42 7.09 9.48 4.86
C LEU A 42 7.60 10.76 4.19
N LEU A 43 7.07 11.09 3.02
CA LEU A 43 7.39 12.32 2.30
C LEU A 43 6.52 13.50 2.75
N GLY A 44 5.29 13.22 3.16
CA GLY A 44 4.39 14.23 3.69
C GLY A 44 3.02 13.67 4.01
N ILE A 45 2.32 14.35 4.92
CA ILE A 45 0.93 14.09 5.27
C ILE A 45 0.21 15.43 5.40
N GLU A 46 -0.98 15.52 4.83
CA GLU A 46 -1.80 16.73 4.88
C GLU A 46 -3.27 16.36 4.97
N THR A 47 -4.05 17.15 5.71
CA THR A 47 -5.50 16.99 5.78
C THR A 47 -6.17 18.24 5.26
N ALA A 48 -7.01 18.08 4.24
CA ALA A 48 -7.79 19.15 3.64
C ALA A 48 -9.22 18.67 3.36
N ASN A 49 -10.22 19.49 3.70
CA ASN A 49 -11.63 19.19 3.46
C ASN A 49 -12.11 17.82 3.99
N GLY A 50 -11.53 17.36 5.11
CA GLY A 50 -11.86 16.07 5.73
C GLY A 50 -11.19 14.85 5.10
N THR A 51 -10.36 15.03 4.06
CA THR A 51 -9.54 13.98 3.46
C THR A 51 -8.09 14.16 3.88
N THR A 52 -7.46 13.09 4.33
CA THR A 52 -6.02 13.06 4.62
C THR A 52 -5.27 12.41 3.48
N THR A 53 -4.30 13.12 2.91
CA THR A 53 -3.40 12.62 1.86
C THR A 53 -2.03 12.33 2.46
N VAL A 54 -1.47 11.18 2.13
CA VAL A 54 -0.20 10.67 2.61
C VAL A 54 0.66 10.36 1.39
N ASN A 55 1.88 10.87 1.36
CA ASN A 55 2.86 10.60 0.31
C ASN A 55 4.05 9.87 0.90
N LEU A 56 4.42 8.76 0.29
CA LEU A 56 5.42 7.82 0.79
C LEU A 56 6.45 7.52 -0.29
N GLN A 57 7.68 7.27 0.14
CA GLN A 57 8.67 6.56 -0.65
C GLN A 57 8.90 5.20 0.00
N GLN A 58 8.87 4.16 -0.82
CA GLN A 58 9.20 2.80 -0.43
C GLN A 58 10.21 2.24 -1.43
N SER A 59 10.91 1.18 -1.04
CA SER A 59 11.76 0.47 -1.99
C SER A 59 11.76 -1.03 -1.81
N ILE A 60 12.05 -1.72 -2.90
CA ILE A 60 12.34 -3.15 -2.91
C ILE A 60 13.81 -3.31 -3.29
N ALA A 61 14.58 -3.90 -2.39
CA ALA A 61 16.00 -4.15 -2.60
C ALA A 61 16.22 -5.06 -3.81
N ALA A 62 17.27 -4.78 -4.60
CA ALA A 62 17.55 -5.47 -5.86
C ALA A 62 17.67 -7.00 -5.70
N ASP A 63 18.20 -7.46 -4.56
CA ASP A 63 18.39 -8.88 -4.25
C ASP A 63 17.08 -9.62 -3.91
N LYS A 64 16.00 -8.87 -3.63
CA LYS A 64 14.63 -9.40 -3.46
C LYS A 64 13.85 -9.43 -4.76
N LEU A 65 14.36 -8.79 -5.81
CA LEU A 65 13.69 -8.76 -7.10
C LEU A 65 13.98 -10.02 -7.91
N PRO A 66 13.03 -10.47 -8.73
CA PRO A 66 13.26 -11.53 -9.68
C PRO A 66 14.36 -11.13 -10.68
N GLY A 67 15.19 -12.08 -11.10
CA GLY A 67 16.28 -11.82 -12.06
C GLY A 67 15.83 -11.18 -13.38
N VAL A 68 14.59 -11.43 -13.82
CA VAL A 68 14.02 -10.78 -15.03
C VAL A 68 13.78 -9.29 -14.82
N VAL A 69 13.44 -8.86 -13.60
CA VAL A 69 13.22 -7.46 -13.27
C VAL A 69 14.55 -6.72 -13.18
N THR A 70 15.56 -7.31 -12.50
CA THR A 70 16.89 -6.71 -12.37
C THR A 70 17.67 -6.66 -13.69
N ALA A 71 17.38 -7.56 -14.64
CA ALA A 71 17.93 -7.52 -16.00
C ALA A 71 17.44 -6.31 -16.82
N VAL A 72 16.18 -5.88 -16.61
CA VAL A 72 15.60 -4.72 -17.30
C VAL A 72 16.00 -3.43 -16.59
N ARG A 73 16.04 -3.44 -15.26
CA ARG A 73 16.43 -2.30 -14.43
C ARG A 73 17.32 -2.77 -13.28
N PRO A 74 18.64 -2.54 -13.38
CA PRO A 74 19.56 -2.80 -12.28
C PRO A 74 19.28 -1.89 -11.07
N GLY A 75 19.47 -2.43 -9.87
CA GLY A 75 19.34 -1.70 -8.61
C GLY A 75 17.95 -1.80 -7.97
N ASP A 76 17.79 -1.07 -6.86
CA ASP A 76 16.57 -1.08 -6.07
C ASP A 76 15.40 -0.45 -6.84
N LEU A 77 14.20 -1.00 -6.66
CA LEU A 77 12.99 -0.35 -7.15
C LEU A 77 12.54 0.67 -6.12
N VAL A 78 12.65 1.95 -6.47
CA VAL A 78 12.06 3.04 -5.70
C VAL A 78 10.62 3.25 -6.16
N ILE A 79 9.70 3.26 -5.21
CA ILE A 79 8.26 3.36 -5.41
C ILE A 79 7.77 4.60 -4.66
N LYS A 80 7.07 5.48 -5.37
CA LYS A 80 6.35 6.61 -4.76
C LYS A 80 4.88 6.23 -4.68
N ARG A 81 4.35 6.17 -3.47
CA ARG A 81 2.94 5.88 -3.20
C ARG A 81 2.25 7.12 -2.66
N SER A 82 1.04 7.38 -3.13
CA SER A 82 0.14 8.36 -2.55
C SER A 82 -1.14 7.67 -2.12
N GLU A 83 -1.57 7.90 -0.89
CA GLU A 83 -2.85 7.43 -0.37
C GLU A 83 -3.70 8.61 0.08
N SER A 84 -5.01 8.53 -0.13
CA SER A 84 -5.97 9.51 0.37
C SER A 84 -7.05 8.79 1.15
N TRP A 85 -7.39 9.30 2.34
CA TRP A 85 -8.34 8.69 3.27
C TRP A 85 -9.42 9.69 3.62
N GLY A 86 -10.68 9.37 3.27
CA GLY A 86 -11.85 10.17 3.60
C GLY A 86 -12.36 9.90 5.02
N PRO A 87 -13.27 10.74 5.53
CA PRO A 87 -13.77 10.63 6.90
C PRO A 87 -14.54 9.33 7.11
N VAL A 88 -14.60 8.86 8.36
CA VAL A 88 -15.51 7.77 8.74
C VAL A 88 -16.95 8.26 8.66
N THR A 89 -17.76 7.59 7.85
CA THR A 89 -19.21 7.84 7.72
C THR A 89 -19.95 6.52 7.83
N ASN A 90 -20.92 6.43 8.75
CA ASN A 90 -21.73 5.22 8.99
C ASN A 90 -20.89 3.94 9.16
N GLY A 91 -19.79 4.02 9.93
CA GLY A 91 -18.92 2.88 10.20
C GLY A 91 -18.12 2.40 8.98
N THR A 92 -17.86 3.30 8.03
CA THR A 92 -17.03 3.03 6.85
C THR A 92 -16.10 4.21 6.57
N THR A 93 -14.84 3.96 6.25
CA THR A 93 -13.96 4.94 5.58
C THR A 93 -13.55 4.41 4.21
N ASN A 94 -13.40 5.32 3.25
CA ASN A 94 -12.93 5.02 1.91
C ASN A 94 -11.63 5.76 1.67
N GLY A 95 -10.70 5.06 1.05
CA GLY A 95 -9.46 5.61 0.56
C GLY A 95 -9.17 5.24 -0.89
N THR A 96 -8.20 5.94 -1.46
CA THR A 96 -7.63 5.67 -2.77
C THR A 96 -6.13 5.59 -2.65
N PHE A 97 -5.49 4.77 -3.49
CA PHE A 97 -4.05 4.73 -3.58
C PHE A 97 -3.60 4.82 -5.04
N THR A 98 -2.41 5.40 -5.22
CA THR A 98 -1.67 5.33 -6.48
C THR A 98 -0.21 5.06 -6.18
N ALA A 99 0.47 4.33 -7.06
CA ALA A 99 1.91 4.17 -6.97
C ALA A 99 2.58 4.24 -8.34
N ALA A 100 3.78 4.82 -8.35
CA ALA A 100 4.65 4.92 -9.51
C ALA A 100 6.04 4.38 -9.17
N VAL A 101 6.62 3.65 -10.12
CA VAL A 101 7.94 3.03 -9.97
C VAL A 101 8.96 3.85 -10.77
N ASP A 102 9.95 4.43 -10.11
CA ASP A 102 10.84 5.43 -10.72
C ASP A 102 11.64 4.84 -11.90
N GLY A 103 11.34 5.16 -13.16
CA GLY A 103 12.09 4.60 -14.30
C GLY A 103 11.61 3.22 -14.79
N ALA A 104 10.43 2.78 -14.35
CA ALA A 104 9.67 1.73 -15.02
C ALA A 104 8.31 2.29 -15.46
N PRO A 105 7.79 1.92 -16.65
CA PRO A 105 6.49 2.39 -17.12
C PRO A 105 5.37 1.54 -16.49
N ALA A 106 5.29 1.58 -15.16
CA ALA A 106 4.31 0.88 -14.35
C ALA A 106 3.42 1.88 -13.60
N LYS A 107 2.10 1.65 -13.66
CA LYS A 107 1.10 2.39 -12.89
C LYS A 107 0.33 1.42 -12.03
N ILE A 108 0.12 1.79 -10.78
CA ILE A 108 -0.68 1.04 -9.82
C ILE A 108 -1.67 2.00 -9.21
N GLY A 109 -2.91 1.56 -8.99
CA GLY A 109 -3.85 2.32 -8.20
C GLY A 109 -5.16 1.59 -7.96
N GLY A 110 -5.98 2.15 -7.08
CA GLY A 110 -7.25 1.55 -6.70
C GLY A 110 -7.87 2.23 -5.49
N THR A 111 -8.81 1.53 -4.89
CA THR A 111 -9.51 1.94 -3.68
C THR A 111 -9.19 1.01 -2.53
N VAL A 112 -9.33 1.54 -1.32
CA VAL A 112 -9.37 0.76 -0.08
C VAL A 112 -10.63 1.16 0.67
N THR A 113 -11.47 0.20 1.03
CA THR A 113 -12.64 0.46 1.87
C THR A 113 -12.47 -0.29 3.18
N VAL A 114 -12.62 0.41 4.30
CA VAL A 114 -12.61 -0.20 5.63
C VAL A 114 -14.02 -0.13 6.20
N THR A 115 -14.62 -1.28 6.49
CA THR A 115 -15.99 -1.42 6.99
C THR A 115 -16.03 -2.15 8.32
N ASN A 116 -17.01 -1.83 9.16
CA ASN A 116 -17.29 -2.56 10.39
C ASN A 116 -17.73 -4.01 10.09
N ASP A 117 -17.22 -4.99 10.84
CA ASP A 117 -17.56 -6.41 10.71
C ASP A 117 -18.35 -6.99 11.91
N GLY A 118 -18.74 -6.13 12.85
CA GLY A 118 -19.44 -6.43 14.09
C GLY A 118 -18.53 -6.50 15.33
N THR A 119 -17.26 -6.89 15.17
CA THR A 119 -16.30 -7.08 16.29
C THR A 119 -14.99 -6.33 16.11
N GLY A 120 -14.73 -5.83 14.91
CA GLY A 120 -13.58 -5.06 14.50
C GLY A 120 -13.87 -4.41 13.14
N SER A 121 -12.98 -4.60 12.19
CA SER A 121 -13.15 -4.06 10.84
C SER A 121 -12.50 -4.94 9.78
N VAL A 122 -12.96 -4.78 8.54
CA VAL A 122 -12.39 -5.41 7.36
C VAL A 122 -11.98 -4.32 6.38
N ALA A 123 -10.71 -4.32 6.00
CA ALA A 123 -10.18 -3.55 4.89
C ALA A 123 -10.25 -4.40 3.61
N LYS A 124 -10.77 -3.81 2.54
CA LYS A 124 -10.79 -4.41 1.21
C LYS A 124 -10.09 -3.48 0.23
N VAL A 125 -9.11 -4.02 -0.48
CA VAL A 125 -8.41 -3.35 -1.57
C VAL A 125 -8.97 -3.85 -2.91
N ASP A 126 -9.33 -2.93 -3.79
CA ASP A 126 -9.69 -3.22 -5.18
C ASP A 126 -8.90 -2.27 -6.08
N GLY A 127 -8.07 -2.80 -6.95
CA GLY A 127 -7.21 -1.99 -7.80
C GLY A 127 -6.69 -2.71 -9.02
N GLU A 128 -5.76 -2.04 -9.69
CA GLU A 128 -5.13 -2.55 -10.90
C GLU A 128 -3.65 -2.15 -10.97
N VAL A 129 -2.88 -2.99 -11.67
CA VAL A 129 -1.50 -2.72 -12.06
C VAL A 129 -1.37 -2.82 -13.58
N GLU A 130 -0.85 -1.77 -14.20
CA GLU A 130 -0.56 -1.71 -15.62
C GLU A 130 0.95 -1.57 -15.82
N VAL A 131 1.59 -2.53 -16.50
CA VAL A 131 3.03 -2.50 -16.83
C VAL A 131 3.22 -2.46 -18.34
N LYS A 132 3.87 -1.41 -18.85
CA LYS A 132 4.12 -1.24 -20.29
C LYS A 132 5.53 -1.65 -20.70
N ILE A 133 5.90 -2.90 -20.43
CA ILE A 133 7.21 -3.45 -20.83
C ILE A 133 7.05 -4.44 -22.01
N PRO A 134 7.66 -4.19 -23.18
CA PRO A 134 7.62 -5.12 -24.31
C PRO A 134 8.32 -6.46 -23.98
N LEU A 135 7.82 -7.56 -24.56
CA LEU A 135 8.43 -8.91 -24.60
C LEU A 135 8.40 -9.79 -23.34
N PHE A 136 8.15 -9.26 -22.13
CA PHE A 136 8.15 -10.07 -20.89
C PHE A 136 6.86 -9.96 -20.04
N GLY A 137 5.81 -9.33 -20.59
CA GLY A 137 4.60 -8.91 -19.88
C GLY A 137 4.04 -9.95 -18.91
N GLY A 138 3.64 -11.13 -19.39
CA GLY A 138 2.90 -12.09 -18.55
C GLY A 138 3.66 -12.60 -17.31
N LYS A 139 4.95 -12.97 -17.46
CA LYS A 139 5.74 -13.48 -16.32
C LYS A 139 6.10 -12.38 -15.33
N ILE A 140 6.38 -11.17 -15.81
CA ILE A 140 6.65 -10.01 -14.95
C ILE A 140 5.37 -9.59 -14.21
N GLU A 141 4.24 -9.52 -14.91
CA GLU A 141 2.93 -9.19 -14.34
C GLU A 141 2.54 -10.15 -13.20
N SER A 142 2.67 -11.47 -13.40
CA SER A 142 2.37 -12.45 -12.33
C SER A 142 3.27 -12.30 -11.11
N VAL A 143 4.56 -12.05 -11.31
CA VAL A 143 5.47 -11.89 -10.17
C VAL A 143 5.23 -10.59 -9.43
N ILE A 144 4.91 -9.50 -10.15
CA ILE A 144 4.53 -8.24 -9.51
C ILE A 144 3.26 -8.43 -8.68
N ALA A 145 2.24 -9.12 -9.21
CA ALA A 145 1.02 -9.42 -8.46
C ALA A 145 1.29 -10.22 -7.18
N GLU A 146 2.14 -11.24 -7.25
CA GLU A 146 2.54 -12.04 -6.07
C GLU A 146 3.29 -11.20 -5.03
N GLN A 147 4.24 -10.36 -5.47
CA GLN A 147 4.98 -9.48 -4.55
C GLN A 147 4.09 -8.41 -3.93
N LEU A 148 3.11 -7.88 -4.68
CA LEU A 148 2.11 -6.96 -4.16
C LEU A 148 1.23 -7.62 -3.10
N GLY A 149 0.78 -8.86 -3.31
CA GLY A 149 0.03 -9.61 -2.30
C GLY A 149 0.82 -9.75 -1.00
N ARG A 150 2.09 -10.19 -1.09
CA ARG A 150 2.98 -10.31 0.08
C ARG A 150 3.24 -8.98 0.79
N LEU A 151 3.35 -7.89 0.03
CA LEU A 151 3.49 -6.55 0.60
C LEU A 151 2.22 -6.17 1.38
N LEU A 152 1.04 -6.36 0.79
CA LEU A 152 -0.22 -6.07 1.44
C LEU A 152 -0.40 -6.91 2.72
N ASP A 153 -0.08 -8.20 2.68
CA ASP A 153 -0.07 -9.07 3.87
C ASP A 153 0.86 -8.52 4.97
N SER A 154 2.07 -8.10 4.62
CA SER A 154 3.03 -7.52 5.56
C SER A 154 2.54 -6.20 6.15
N GLU A 155 1.89 -5.39 5.33
CA GLU A 155 1.33 -4.11 5.70
C GLU A 155 0.13 -4.28 6.66
N ASP A 156 -0.72 -5.27 6.42
CA ASP A 156 -1.84 -5.61 7.29
C ASP A 156 -1.36 -6.15 8.64
N ALA A 157 -0.38 -7.05 8.62
CA ALA A 157 0.21 -7.58 9.84
C ALA A 157 0.87 -6.48 10.69
N PHE A 158 1.58 -5.54 10.07
CA PHE A 158 2.12 -4.37 10.75
C PHE A 158 1.00 -3.52 11.36
N THR A 159 -0.06 -3.25 10.58
CA THR A 159 -1.18 -2.41 11.03
C THR A 159 -1.86 -3.00 12.26
N GLU A 160 -2.16 -4.29 12.25
CA GLU A 160 -2.77 -4.99 13.39
C GLU A 160 -1.88 -4.89 14.64
N GLN A 161 -0.58 -5.17 14.50
CA GLN A 161 0.37 -5.09 15.62
C GLN A 161 0.49 -3.67 16.18
N TRP A 162 0.56 -2.67 15.31
CA TRP A 162 0.65 -1.27 15.72
C TRP A 162 -0.63 -0.82 16.46
N LEU A 163 -1.79 -1.29 15.99
CA LEU A 163 -3.08 -1.03 16.62
C LEU A 163 -3.20 -1.70 18.00
N ASP A 164 -2.63 -2.89 18.17
CA ASP A 164 -2.59 -3.60 19.46
C ASP A 164 -1.60 -3.00 20.46
N ALA A 165 -0.52 -2.39 19.97
CA ALA A 165 0.48 -1.74 20.81
C ALA A 165 0.01 -0.40 21.39
N LYS A 166 -1.09 0.17 20.88
CA LYS A 166 -1.69 1.40 21.41
C LYS A 166 -2.84 1.09 22.37
N PRO A 167 -2.78 1.60 23.61
CA PRO A 167 -3.84 1.41 24.60
C PRO A 167 -5.15 2.12 24.23
#